data_AF-A0A399F5B7-F1
#
_entry.id   AF-A0A399F5B7-F1
#
_cell.length_a   1.000
_cell.length_b   1.000
_cell.length_c   1.000
_cell.angle_alpha   90.00
_cell.angle_beta   90.00
_cell.angle_gamma   90.00
#
_symmetry.space_group_name_H-M   'P 1'
#
loop_
_entity.id
_entity.type
_entity.pdbx_description
1 polymer ?
#
loop_
_entity_poly.entity_id
_entity_poly.type
_entity_poly.pdbx_seq_one_letter_code
_entity_poly.pdbx_strand_id
1 'polypeptide(L)'
;MKPALEASATLSEAWRTEVGLYALLYRAVDKALADTQLPLRAAKGSLEGEALRSHRVMPTQTLRGALDALQDAHEPGEGLTVLSLLDSPFDQVVFPGTALLTLGRAAGDHALLSLSGEIPPQEAGVLLERIGYYLERPILLA
;
A
#
# COMPACT_ATOMS: atom_id res chain seq x y z
N MET A 1 5.43 -10.31 8.32
CA MET A 1 4.16 -9.53 8.33
C MET A 1 3.51 -9.39 9.71
N LYS A 2 3.85 -10.24 10.68
CA LYS A 2 3.21 -10.28 12.00
C LYS A 2 2.95 -8.91 12.68
N PRO A 3 3.88 -7.93 12.70
CA PRO A 3 3.61 -6.63 13.34
C PRO A 3 2.47 -5.83 12.69
N ALA A 4 2.38 -5.80 11.35
CA ALA A 4 1.30 -5.11 10.65
C ALA A 4 -0.06 -5.77 10.89
N LEU A 5 -0.09 -7.11 10.94
CA LEU A 5 -1.31 -7.86 11.24
C LEU A 5 -1.77 -7.62 12.68
N GLU A 6 -0.86 -7.61 13.64
CA GLU A 6 -1.16 -7.30 15.04
C GLU A 6 -1.68 -5.86 15.18
N ALA A 7 -1.03 -4.88 14.54
CA ALA A 7 -1.49 -3.50 14.56
C ALA A 7 -2.87 -3.32 13.92
N SER A 8 -3.13 -4.00 12.80
CA SER A 8 -4.44 -4.04 12.14
C SER A 8 -5.53 -4.55 13.10
N ALA A 9 -5.26 -5.64 13.82
CA ALA A 9 -6.20 -6.19 14.80
C ALA A 9 -6.45 -5.22 15.98
N THR A 10 -5.37 -4.68 16.58
CA THR A 10 -5.47 -3.73 17.71
C THR A 10 -6.21 -2.45 17.33
N LEU A 11 -5.93 -1.88 16.16
CA LEU A 11 -6.60 -0.68 15.67
C LEU A 11 -8.08 -0.97 15.37
N SER A 12 -8.38 -2.15 14.82
CA SER A 12 -9.76 -2.53 14.54
C SER A 12 -10.60 -2.60 15.81
N GLU A 13 -10.03 -3.18 16.87
CA GLU A 13 -10.65 -3.22 18.20
C GLU A 13 -10.81 -1.81 18.80
N ALA A 14 -9.73 -1.03 18.79
CA ALA A 14 -9.71 0.31 19.38
C ALA A 14 -10.70 1.29 18.70
N TRP A 15 -10.84 1.20 17.38
CA TRP A 15 -11.70 2.09 16.60
C TRP A 15 -13.10 1.53 16.35
N ARG A 16 -13.37 0.29 16.76
CA ARG A 16 -14.62 -0.44 16.49
C ARG A 16 -14.98 -0.40 15.00
N THR A 17 -13.98 -0.55 14.14
CA THR A 17 -14.09 -0.49 12.68
C THR A 17 -12.99 -1.35 12.09
N GLU A 18 -13.27 -2.13 11.05
CA GLU A 18 -12.24 -2.98 10.43
C GLU A 18 -11.13 -2.13 9.80
N VAL A 19 -9.91 -2.27 10.31
CA VAL A 19 -8.69 -1.67 9.76
C VAL A 19 -7.92 -2.78 9.06
N GLY A 20 -8.23 -3.01 7.78
CA GLY A 20 -7.53 -4.00 6.99
C GLY A 20 -6.05 -3.67 6.79
N LEU A 21 -5.23 -4.71 6.56
CA LEU A 21 -3.80 -4.56 6.28
C LEU A 21 -3.52 -3.65 5.08
N TYR A 22 -4.45 -3.57 4.13
CA TYR A 22 -4.36 -2.67 2.99
C TYR A 22 -4.26 -1.19 3.40
N ALA A 23 -4.97 -0.76 4.46
CA ALA A 23 -4.90 0.62 4.93
C ALA A 23 -3.50 0.95 5.49
N LEU A 24 -2.87 0.00 6.20
CA LEU A 24 -1.50 0.12 6.68
C LEU A 24 -0.50 0.17 5.51
N LEU A 25 -0.68 -0.71 4.51
CA LEU A 25 0.13 -0.70 3.28
C LEU A 25 0.03 0.65 2.58
N TYR A 26 -1.18 1.10 2.27
CA TYR A 26 -1.39 2.37 1.58
C TYR A 26 -0.75 3.53 2.34
N ARG A 27 -0.96 3.61 3.66
CA ARG A 27 -0.38 4.67 4.49
C ARG A 27 1.15 4.59 4.55
N ALA A 28 1.72 3.39 4.60
CA ALA A 28 3.16 3.20 4.53
C ALA A 28 3.75 3.70 3.21
N VAL A 29 3.06 3.48 2.09
CA VAL A 29 3.48 3.97 0.77
C VAL A 29 3.39 5.48 0.69
N ASP A 30 2.24 6.04 1.04
CA ASP A 30 2.01 7.49 1.03
C ASP A 30 3.07 8.22 1.88
N LYS A 31 3.32 7.71 3.09
CA LYS A 31 4.37 8.24 3.97
C LYS A 31 5.77 8.08 3.38
N ALA A 32 6.09 6.90 2.82
CA ALA A 32 7.40 6.64 2.25
C ALA A 32 7.69 7.55 1.04
N LEU A 33 6.71 7.77 0.15
CA LEU A 33 6.82 8.70 -0.97
C LEU A 33 7.10 10.14 -0.50
N ALA A 34 6.43 10.58 0.56
CA ALA A 34 6.69 11.89 1.16
C ALA A 34 8.11 11.99 1.75
N ASP A 35 8.55 10.95 2.47
CA ASP A 35 9.87 10.94 3.12
C ASP A 35 11.03 10.81 2.13
N THR A 36 10.84 10.11 1.00
CA THR A 36 11.84 9.98 -0.06
C THR A 36 11.78 11.10 -1.09
N GLN A 37 10.79 12.01 -1.00
CA GLN A 37 10.58 13.13 -1.91
C GLN A 37 10.42 12.70 -3.37
N LEU A 38 9.96 11.47 -3.62
CA LEU A 38 9.64 11.02 -4.97
C LEU A 38 8.41 11.77 -5.48
N PRO A 39 8.42 12.28 -6.73
CA PRO A 39 7.31 13.07 -7.29
C PRO A 39 6.12 12.19 -7.74
N LEU A 40 5.82 11.14 -6.97
CA LEU A 40 4.70 10.23 -7.19
C LEU A 40 3.68 10.39 -6.08
N ARG A 41 2.41 10.13 -6.40
CA ARG A 41 1.33 10.03 -5.41
C ARG A 41 0.86 8.58 -5.33
N ALA A 42 0.52 8.14 -4.13
CA ALA A 42 -0.07 6.82 -3.94
C ALA A 42 -1.52 6.83 -4.41
N ALA A 43 -1.88 5.88 -5.26
CA ALA A 43 -3.26 5.64 -5.72
C ALA A 43 -3.75 4.27 -5.23
N LYS A 44 -5.07 4.16 -4.99
CA LYS A 44 -5.70 2.92 -4.57
C LYS A 44 -5.86 1.98 -5.76
N GLY A 45 -5.18 0.84 -5.73
CA GLY A 45 -5.28 -0.22 -6.72
C GLY A 45 -6.35 -1.26 -6.39
N SER A 46 -7.08 -1.71 -7.40
CA SER A 46 -7.96 -2.90 -7.33
C SER A 46 -7.89 -3.71 -8.63
N LEU A 47 -8.12 -5.01 -8.54
CA LEU A 47 -8.27 -5.89 -9.70
C LEU A 47 -9.76 -6.06 -10.03
N GLU A 48 -10.14 -5.75 -11.27
CA GLU A 48 -11.46 -6.02 -11.84
C GLU A 48 -11.31 -7.04 -12.97
N GLY A 49 -11.44 -8.33 -12.63
CA GLY A 49 -11.05 -9.41 -13.54
C GLY A 49 -9.54 -9.35 -13.80
N GLU A 50 -9.14 -9.15 -15.05
CA GLU A 50 -7.74 -9.02 -15.46
C GLU A 50 -7.26 -7.55 -15.55
N ALA A 51 -8.14 -6.59 -15.29
CA ALA A 51 -7.82 -5.18 -15.39
C ALA A 51 -7.38 -4.59 -14.04
N LEU A 52 -6.31 -3.80 -14.05
CA LEU A 52 -5.92 -2.95 -12.92
C LEU A 52 -6.70 -1.63 -12.98
N ARG A 53 -7.41 -1.31 -11.88
CA ARG A 53 -7.98 0.02 -11.65
C ARG A 53 -7.16 0.78 -10.64
N SER A 54 -6.98 2.06 -10.90
CA SER A 54 -6.29 3.00 -10.01
C SER A 54 -7.25 4.14 -9.67
N HIS A 55 -7.43 4.36 -8.38
CA HIS A 55 -8.33 5.39 -7.85
C HIS A 55 -7.55 6.43 -7.06
N ARG A 56 -7.91 7.69 -7.24
CA ARG A 56 -7.37 8.81 -6.50
C ARG A 56 -7.84 8.73 -5.05
N VAL A 57 -6.90 8.88 -4.14
CA VAL A 57 -7.16 8.97 -2.71
C VAL A 57 -6.81 10.38 -2.26
N MET A 58 -7.67 10.97 -1.43
CA MET A 58 -7.43 12.33 -0.91
C MET A 58 -6.26 12.32 0.09
N PRO A 59 -5.33 13.30 0.04
CA PRO A 59 -4.20 13.34 0.96
C PRO A 59 -4.64 13.50 2.41
N THR A 60 -4.05 12.72 3.32
CA THR A 60 -4.34 12.81 4.75
C THR A 60 -3.06 12.71 5.58
N GLN A 61 -3.09 13.24 6.80
CA GLN A 61 -1.92 13.22 7.71
C GLN A 61 -1.99 12.13 8.77
N THR A 62 -3.11 11.41 8.86
CA THR A 62 -3.38 10.44 9.92
C THR A 62 -3.80 9.11 9.34
N LEU A 63 -3.51 8.01 10.01
CA LEU A 63 -3.96 6.69 9.55
C LEU A 63 -5.50 6.58 9.45
N ARG A 64 -6.25 7.21 10.36
CA ARG A 64 -7.72 7.20 10.31
C ARG A 64 -8.26 7.94 9.08
N GLY A 65 -7.75 9.15 8.82
CA GLY A 65 -8.08 9.88 7.60
C GLY A 65 -7.75 9.08 6.33
N ALA A 66 -6.63 8.35 6.32
CA ALA A 66 -6.28 7.50 5.18
C ALA A 66 -7.30 6.35 4.98
N LEU A 67 -7.80 5.74 6.06
CA LEU A 67 -8.85 4.73 5.99
C LEU A 67 -10.14 5.31 5.37
N ASP A 68 -10.60 6.47 5.87
CA ASP A 68 -11.81 7.13 5.37
C ASP A 68 -11.64 7.50 3.89
N ALA A 69 -10.51 8.11 3.52
CA ALA A 69 -10.20 8.49 2.14
C ALA A 69 -10.11 7.29 1.18
N LEU A 70 -9.65 6.13 1.67
CA LEU A 70 -9.62 4.89 0.89
C LEU A 70 -11.01 4.32 0.62
N GLN A 71 -11.94 4.47 1.56
CA GLN A 71 -13.33 4.05 1.40
C GLN A 71 -14.04 4.91 0.35
N ASP A 72 -13.80 6.21 0.37
CA ASP A 72 -14.42 7.18 -0.54
C ASP A 72 -13.75 7.25 -1.93
N ALA A 73 -12.59 6.63 -2.13
CA ALA A 73 -11.85 6.69 -3.38
C ALA A 73 -12.55 5.94 -4.53
N HIS A 74 -13.14 6.71 -5.47
CA HIS A 74 -13.79 6.23 -6.69
C HIS A 74 -13.35 6.94 -7.99
N GLU A 75 -12.72 8.12 -7.88
CA GLU A 75 -12.26 8.87 -9.05
C GLU A 75 -10.98 8.26 -9.64
N PRO A 76 -10.75 8.32 -10.96
CA PRO A 76 -9.49 7.86 -11.57
C PRO A 76 -8.24 8.51 -10.94
N GLY A 77 -7.25 7.67 -10.60
CA GLY A 77 -6.00 8.08 -9.96
C GLY A 77 -4.77 7.81 -10.82
N GLU A 78 -3.75 8.66 -10.67
CA GLU A 78 -2.44 8.55 -11.32
C GLU A 78 -1.32 8.45 -10.28
N GLY A 79 -0.14 8.00 -10.70
CA GLY A 79 1.04 7.86 -9.85
C GLY A 79 1.37 6.39 -9.56
N LEU A 80 1.75 6.10 -8.31
CA LEU A 80 2.08 4.76 -7.86
C LEU A 80 0.81 4.05 -7.39
N THR A 81 0.32 3.10 -8.19
CA THR A 81 -0.84 2.27 -7.82
C THR A 81 -0.43 1.28 -6.73
N VAL A 82 -1.20 1.23 -5.63
CA VAL A 82 -0.94 0.35 -4.49
C VAL A 82 -1.98 -0.76 -4.45
N LEU A 83 -1.54 -2.01 -4.54
CA LEU A 83 -2.43 -3.18 -4.63
C LEU A 83 -2.08 -4.23 -3.57
N SER A 84 -3.08 -4.73 -2.86
CA SER A 84 -2.95 -5.95 -2.06
C SER A 84 -3.40 -7.15 -2.89
N LEU A 85 -2.57 -8.19 -2.91
CA LEU A 85 -2.87 -9.48 -3.56
C LEU A 85 -3.18 -10.59 -2.54
N LEU A 86 -3.23 -10.27 -1.25
CA LEU A 86 -3.39 -11.27 -0.19
C LEU A 86 -4.68 -12.08 -0.30
N ASP A 87 -5.75 -11.43 -0.76
CA ASP A 87 -7.06 -12.05 -1.01
C ASP A 87 -7.23 -12.52 -2.47
N SER A 88 -6.15 -12.52 -3.25
CA SER A 88 -6.13 -12.91 -4.66
C SER A 88 -5.45 -14.28 -4.85
N PRO A 89 -5.64 -14.95 -6.00
CA PRO A 89 -4.90 -16.15 -6.32
C PRO A 89 -3.44 -15.89 -6.72
N PHE A 90 -3.04 -14.64 -6.94
CA PHE A 90 -1.73 -14.26 -7.44
C PHE A 90 -0.77 -13.91 -6.30
N ASP A 91 0.48 -14.36 -6.40
CA ASP A 91 1.54 -13.97 -5.47
C ASP A 91 2.26 -12.69 -5.94
N GLN A 92 2.24 -12.42 -7.24
CA GLN A 92 2.76 -11.20 -7.86
C GLN A 92 2.01 -10.94 -9.17
N VAL A 93 1.84 -9.66 -9.52
CA VAL A 93 1.35 -9.24 -10.83
C VAL A 93 2.22 -8.11 -11.38
N VAL A 94 2.32 -8.02 -12.70
CA VAL A 94 3.04 -6.94 -13.41
C VAL A 94 2.13 -6.40 -14.50
N PHE A 95 1.95 -5.09 -14.51
CA PHE A 95 1.19 -4.38 -15.53
C PHE A 95 2.14 -3.46 -16.31
N PRO A 96 2.53 -3.84 -17.54
CA PRO A 96 3.44 -3.05 -18.36
C PRO A 96 2.97 -1.59 -18.50
N GLY A 97 3.89 -0.65 -18.38
CA GLY A 97 3.60 0.79 -18.47
C GLY A 97 2.92 1.39 -17.23
N THR A 98 2.69 0.62 -16.17
CA THR A 98 2.11 1.12 -14.92
C THR A 98 3.12 1.09 -13.78
N ALA A 99 3.23 2.20 -13.03
CA ALA A 99 3.94 2.21 -11.76
C ALA A 99 3.06 1.54 -10.69
N LEU A 100 3.47 0.37 -10.23
CA LEU A 100 2.67 -0.49 -9.37
C LEU A 100 3.51 -1.06 -8.23
N LEU A 101 3.00 -0.89 -7.02
CA LEU A 101 3.46 -1.56 -5.82
C LEU A 101 2.43 -2.61 -5.39
N THR A 102 2.89 -3.85 -5.21
CA THR A 102 2.04 -4.95 -4.74
C THR A 102 2.53 -5.54 -3.44
N LEU A 103 1.59 -5.85 -2.55
CA LEU A 103 1.83 -6.74 -1.41
C LEU A 103 1.21 -8.10 -1.70
N GLY A 104 2.05 -9.08 -2.02
CA GLY A 104 1.68 -10.45 -2.32
C GLY A 104 2.06 -11.44 -1.23
N ARG A 105 1.64 -12.69 -1.39
CA ARG A 105 1.97 -13.75 -0.45
C ARG A 105 3.42 -14.21 -0.64
N ALA A 106 4.07 -14.59 0.45
CA ALA A 106 5.35 -15.29 0.43
C ALA A 106 5.28 -16.50 1.37
N ALA A 107 6.35 -17.29 1.43
CA ALA A 107 6.39 -18.48 2.28
C ALA A 107 6.39 -18.14 3.79
N GLY A 108 5.58 -18.86 4.57
CA GLY A 108 5.47 -18.70 6.01
C GLY A 108 4.79 -17.39 6.41
N ASP A 109 5.30 -16.70 7.43
CA ASP A 109 4.74 -15.45 7.96
C ASP A 109 5.21 -14.18 7.21
N HIS A 110 5.71 -14.36 5.99
CA HIS A 110 6.25 -13.30 5.15
C HIS A 110 5.28 -12.91 4.04
N ALA A 111 5.41 -11.68 3.57
CA ALA A 111 4.78 -11.22 2.35
C ALA A 111 5.85 -10.69 1.41
N LEU A 112 5.52 -10.69 0.13
CA LEU A 112 6.36 -10.18 -0.93
C LEU A 112 5.93 -8.75 -1.25
N LEU A 113 6.80 -7.78 -0.96
CA LEU A 113 6.63 -6.41 -1.44
C LEU A 113 7.36 -6.28 -2.79
N SER A 114 6.63 -5.91 -3.84
CA SER A 114 7.19 -5.74 -5.18
C SER A 114 6.87 -4.36 -5.72
N LEU A 115 7.81 -3.78 -6.46
CA LEU A 115 7.65 -2.52 -7.18
C LEU A 115 7.97 -2.74 -8.66
N SER A 116 7.13 -2.22 -9.53
CA SER A 116 7.29 -2.26 -10.98
C SER A 116 6.93 -0.91 -11.59
N GLY A 117 7.49 -0.60 -12.76
CA GLY A 117 7.31 0.67 -13.45
C GLY A 117 8.64 1.36 -13.77
N GLU A 118 8.55 2.58 -14.31
CA GLU A 118 9.70 3.40 -14.71
C GLU A 118 10.29 4.17 -13.51
N ILE A 119 10.66 3.46 -12.45
CA ILE A 119 11.32 4.03 -11.27
C ILE A 119 12.78 3.59 -11.28
N PRO A 120 13.76 4.52 -11.17
CA PRO A 120 15.17 4.17 -11.11
C PRO A 120 15.48 3.11 -10.04
N PRO A 121 16.31 2.09 -10.30
CA PRO A 121 16.54 0.99 -9.36
C PRO A 121 16.98 1.42 -7.96
N GLN A 122 17.76 2.50 -7.87
CA GLN A 122 18.22 3.06 -6.59
C GLN A 122 17.05 3.66 -5.79
N GLU A 123 16.21 4.46 -6.44
CA GLU A 123 15.01 5.05 -5.82
C GLU A 123 14.00 3.97 -5.45
N ALA A 124 13.83 2.96 -6.29
CA ALA A 124 12.98 1.79 -6.04
C ALA A 124 13.42 1.03 -4.78
N GLY A 125 14.72 0.79 -4.63
CA GLY A 125 15.28 0.13 -3.43
C GLY A 125 15.00 0.92 -2.16
N VAL A 126 15.30 2.22 -2.16
CA VAL A 126 15.06 3.11 -1.01
C VAL A 126 13.58 3.17 -0.65
N LEU A 127 12.69 3.23 -1.65
CA LEU A 127 11.25 3.25 -1.44
C LEU A 127 10.76 1.93 -0.81
N LEU A 128 11.17 0.78 -1.35
CA LEU A 128 10.81 -0.54 -0.81
C LEU A 128 11.28 -0.73 0.63
N GLU A 129 12.53 -0.35 0.93
CA GLU A 129 13.07 -0.38 2.30
C GLU A 129 12.25 0.48 3.26
N ARG A 130 11.88 1.70 2.84
CA ARG A 130 11.10 2.62 3.67
C ARG A 130 9.69 2.10 3.93
N ILE A 131 9.03 1.53 2.93
CA ILE A 131 7.70 0.91 3.07
C ILE A 131 7.78 -0.29 4.01
N GLY A 132 8.76 -1.19 3.81
CA GLY A 132 8.98 -2.35 4.67
C GLY A 132 9.22 -1.93 6.13
N TYR A 133 10.07 -0.93 6.36
CA TYR A 133 10.32 -0.37 7.69
C TYR A 133 9.04 0.09 8.40
N TYR A 134 8.11 0.71 7.68
CA TYR A 134 6.83 1.15 8.25
C TYR A 134 5.85 0.02 8.51
N LEU A 135 5.79 -0.99 7.64
CA LEU A 135 4.98 -2.18 7.86
C LEU A 135 5.47 -3.02 9.05
N GLU A 136 6.79 -3.01 9.31
CA GLU A 136 7.37 -3.65 10.49
C GLU A 136 7.19 -2.82 11.76
N ARG A 137 6.96 -1.50 11.63
CA ARG A 137 6.74 -0.56 12.75
C ARG A 137 5.48 0.29 12.54
N PRO A 138 4.27 -0.31 12.55
CA PRO A 138 3.03 0.39 12.21
C PRO A 138 2.72 1.59 13.12
N ILE A 139 3.27 1.64 14.33
CA ILE A 139 3.15 2.80 15.23
C ILE A 139 3.65 4.11 14.62
N LEU A 140 4.52 4.04 13.61
CA LEU A 140 5.07 5.19 12.89
C LEU A 140 4.14 5.72 11.78
N LEU A 141 3.00 5.05 11.55
CA LEU A 141 1.98 5.43 10.57
C LEU A 141 0.89 6.33 11.14
N ALA A 142 0.83 6.46 12.47
CA ALA A 142 -0.16 7.24 13.22
C ALA A 142 -0.17 8.71 12.80
#